data_AF-W1Y3J3-F1
#
_entry.id   AF-W1Y3J3-F1
#
_cell.length_a   1.000
_cell.length_b   1.000
_cell.length_c   1.000
_cell.angle_alpha   90.00
_cell.angle_beta   90.00
_cell.angle_gamma   90.00
#
_symmetry.space_group_name_H-M   'P 1'
#
loop_
_entity.id
_entity.type
_entity.pdbx_description
1 polymer ?
#
loop_
_entity_poly.entity_id
_entity_poly.type
_entity_poly.pdbx_seq_one_letter_code
_entity_poly.pdbx_strand_id
1 'polypeptide(L)' 'AQQGSTSTELFTTIEGNYADAVRLLTTAHSVPFDGKATLFVAERTLQEGMSPERAWSPWIAELDIYRQDCAHVDI' A
#
# COMPACT_ATOMS: atom_id res chain seq x y z
N ALA A 1 -18.55 14.69 -29.61
CA ALA A 1 -17.55 13.63 -29.34
C ALA A 1 -16.43 14.12 -28.40
N GLN A 2 -16.78 14.61 -27.19
CA GLN A 2 -15.79 15.14 -26.22
C GLN A 2 -15.54 14.22 -25.01
N GLN A 3 -16.28 13.11 -24.86
CA GLN A 3 -16.12 12.19 -23.73
C GLN A 3 -14.97 11.17 -23.90
N GLY A 4 -14.44 10.98 -25.11
CA GLY A 4 -13.33 10.05 -25.38
C GLY A 4 -11.94 10.59 -25.04
N SER A 5 -11.76 11.92 -25.09
CA SER A 5 -10.47 12.56 -24.84
C SER A 5 -10.09 12.56 -23.37
N THR A 6 -11.05 12.84 -22.48
CA THR A 6 -10.86 12.89 -21.02
C THR A 6 -10.65 11.52 -20.41
N SER A 7 -11.34 10.49 -20.92
CA SER A 7 -11.15 9.11 -20.47
C SER A 7 -9.77 8.57 -20.82
N THR A 8 -9.24 8.93 -22.00
CA THR A 8 -7.91 8.47 -22.45
C THR A 8 -6.80 9.11 -21.63
N GLU A 9 -6.92 10.41 -21.34
CA GLU A 9 -5.97 11.13 -20.49
C GLU A 9 -5.96 10.56 -19.06
N LEU A 10 -7.15 10.28 -18.50
CA LEU A 10 -7.28 9.66 -17.18
C LEU A 10 -6.61 8.28 -17.10
N PHE A 11 -6.84 7.40 -18.10
CA PHE A 11 -6.19 6.09 -18.11
C PHE A 11 -4.67 6.20 -18.30
N THR A 12 -4.21 7.11 -19.16
CA THR A 12 -2.78 7.37 -19.36
C THR A 12 -2.11 7.84 -18.06
N THR A 13 -2.77 8.72 -17.30
CA THR A 13 -2.27 9.15 -15.99
C THR A 13 -2.25 8.02 -14.97
N ILE A 14 -3.29 7.17 -14.94
CA ILE A 14 -3.33 6.01 -14.04
C ILE A 14 -2.18 5.05 -14.35
N GLU A 15 -1.99 4.67 -15.61
CA GLU A 15 -0.91 3.78 -16.04
C GLU A 15 0.47 4.38 -15.72
N GLY A 16 0.67 5.66 -16.02
CA GLY A 16 1.89 6.38 -15.69
C GLY A 16 2.18 6.39 -14.19
N ASN A 17 1.17 6.66 -13.36
CA ASN A 17 1.31 6.66 -11.91
C ASN A 17 1.68 5.27 -11.37
N TYR A 18 1.11 4.18 -11.89
CA TYR A 18 1.49 2.82 -11.48
C TYR A 18 2.93 2.48 -11.89
N ALA A 19 3.33 2.82 -13.12
CA ALA A 19 4.69 2.58 -13.59
C ALA A 19 5.72 3.32 -12.71
N ASP A 20 5.46 4.59 -12.40
CA ASP A 20 6.32 5.37 -11.52
C ASP A 20 6.29 4.87 -10.07
N ALA A 21 5.13 4.50 -9.53
CA ALA A 21 5.03 3.96 -8.18
C ALA A 21 5.86 2.67 -8.03
N VAL A 22 5.76 1.73 -8.98
CA VAL A 22 6.58 0.52 -8.98
C VAL A 22 8.07 0.87 -8.99
N ARG A 23 8.49 1.78 -9.87
CA ARG A 23 9.89 2.24 -9.94
C ARG A 23 10.35 2.84 -8.60
N LEU A 24 9.58 3.74 -8.01
CA LEU A 24 9.92 4.42 -6.76
C LEU A 24 9.96 3.45 -5.57
N LEU A 25 9.04 2.48 -5.52
CA LEU A 25 8.99 1.47 -4.47
C LEU A 25 10.26 0.59 -4.44
N THR A 26 10.90 0.33 -5.59
CA THR A 26 12.16 -0.44 -5.62
C THR A 26 13.34 0.26 -4.91
N THR A 27 13.25 1.58 -4.75
CA THR A 27 14.30 2.40 -4.09
C THR A 27 13.81 3.01 -2.77
N ALA A 28 12.61 2.67 -2.33
CA ALA A 28 12.03 3.24 -1.12
C ALA A 28 12.72 2.69 0.13
N HIS A 29 12.89 3.57 1.12
CA HIS A 29 13.45 3.21 2.41
C HIS A 29 12.53 3.71 3.51
N SER A 30 12.26 2.83 4.47
CA SER A 30 11.49 3.16 5.67
C SER A 30 12.35 3.97 6.65
N VAL A 31 11.72 4.90 7.35
CA VAL A 31 12.34 5.71 8.41
C VAL A 31 11.59 5.43 9.72
N PRO A 32 12.28 5.32 10.88
CA PRO A 32 11.60 5.15 12.16
C PRO A 32 10.65 6.30 12.48
N PHE A 33 9.47 5.93 12.98
CA PHE A 33 8.41 6.81 13.45
C PHE A 33 8.14 6.52 14.93
N ASP A 34 8.50 7.48 15.78
CA ASP A 34 8.34 7.41 17.24
C ASP A 34 6.92 7.85 17.66
N GLY A 35 5.94 7.11 17.16
CA GLY A 35 4.54 7.39 17.43
C GLY A 35 3.66 6.17 17.25
N LYS A 36 2.36 6.39 17.49
CA LYS A 36 1.34 5.37 17.35
C LYS A 36 0.69 5.42 15.97
N ALA A 37 0.61 4.27 15.31
CA ALA A 37 -0.08 4.10 14.04
C ALA A 37 -1.16 3.02 14.11
N THR A 38 -2.07 3.04 13.14
CA THR A 38 -3.10 2.03 12.95
C THR A 38 -2.89 1.34 11.61
N LEU A 39 -2.80 0.01 11.61
CA LEU A 39 -2.58 -0.82 10.44
C LEU A 39 -3.79 -1.72 10.18
N PHE A 40 -4.31 -1.66 8.97
CA PHE A 40 -5.29 -2.61 8.45
C PHE A 40 -4.57 -3.69 7.64
N VAL A 41 -4.83 -4.96 7.94
CA VAL A 41 -4.18 -6.11 7.30
C VAL A 41 -5.20 -6.88 6.48
N ALA A 42 -4.96 -6.95 5.16
CA ALA A 42 -5.71 -7.80 4.23
C ALA A 42 -5.24 -9.26 4.38
N GLU A 43 -6.05 -10.11 5.03
CA GLU A 43 -5.66 -11.48 5.34
C GLU A 43 -5.49 -12.35 4.09
N ARG A 44 -6.26 -12.11 3.02
CA ARG A 44 -6.26 -12.96 1.82
C ARG A 44 -4.99 -12.85 0.97
N THR A 45 -4.25 -11.76 1.14
CA THR A 45 -2.99 -11.50 0.43
C THR A 45 -1.80 -11.42 1.37
N LEU A 46 -1.98 -11.73 2.65
CA LEU A 46 -0.89 -11.82 3.60
C LEU A 46 -0.02 -13.04 3.27
N GLN A 47 1.29 -12.84 3.18
CA GLN A 47 2.21 -13.94 2.93
C GLN A 47 2.21 -14.92 4.11
N GLU A 48 2.18 -16.22 3.81
CA GLU A 48 2.21 -17.26 4.84
C GLU A 48 3.46 -17.11 5.74
N GLY A 49 3.25 -17.14 7.05
CA GLY A 49 4.33 -16.99 8.04
C GLY A 49 4.79 -15.55 8.30
N MET A 50 4.28 -14.55 7.57
CA MET A 50 4.59 -13.14 7.84
C MET A 50 3.74 -12.61 9.01
N SER A 51 4.41 -11.99 9.99
CA SER A 51 3.75 -11.24 11.08
C SER A 51 3.87 -9.74 10.80
N PRO A 52 2.76 -9.02 10.58
CA PRO A 52 2.77 -7.57 10.41
C PRO A 52 3.38 -6.85 11.62
N GLU A 53 3.16 -7.35 12.83
CA GLU A 53 3.76 -6.84 14.07
C GLU A 53 5.30 -6.82 13.98
N ARG A 54 5.89 -7.96 13.59
CA ARG A 54 7.35 -8.10 13.48
C ARG A 54 7.92 -7.34 12.29
N ALA A 55 7.18 -7.31 11.19
CA ALA A 55 7.57 -6.57 10.00
C ALA A 55 7.70 -5.07 10.32
N TRP A 56 6.73 -4.49 11.04
CA TRP A 56 6.71 -3.05 11.33
C TRP A 56 7.47 -2.61 12.60
N SER A 57 7.82 -3.56 13.49
CA SER A 57 8.50 -3.28 14.75
C SER A 57 9.76 -2.40 14.67
N PRO A 58 10.61 -2.46 13.62
CA PRO A 58 11.78 -1.57 13.52
C PRO A 58 11.42 -0.10 13.22
N TRP A 59 10.20 0.17 12.74
CA TRP A 59 9.84 1.48 12.20
C TRP A 59 8.70 2.17 12.92
N ILE A 60 7.88 1.47 13.71
CA ILE A 60 6.74 2.08 14.41
C ILE A 60 6.82 1.70 15.88
N ALA A 61 6.81 2.71 16.76
CA ALA A 61 6.89 2.52 18.20
C ALA A 61 5.65 1.81 18.78
N GLU A 62 4.45 2.23 18.36
CA GLU A 62 3.19 1.64 18.80
C GLU A 62 2.26 1.35 17.60
N LEU A 63 1.72 0.15 17.52
CA LEU A 63 0.90 -0.27 16.37
C LEU A 63 -0.38 -0.98 16.81
N ASP A 64 -1.53 -0.41 16.47
CA ASP A 64 -2.83 -1.10 16.56
C ASP A 64 -3.09 -1.81 15.22
N ILE A 65 -3.40 -3.11 15.27
CA ILE A 65 -3.61 -3.93 14.07
C ILE A 65 -5.05 -4.44 13.99
N TYR A 66 -5.67 -4.21 12.83
CA TYR A 66 -7.02 -4.68 12.51
C TYR A 66 -6.97 -5.58 11.29
N ARG A 67 -7.32 -6.85 11.46
CA ARG A 67 -7.33 -7.83 10.38
C ARG A 67 -8.68 -7.80 9.66
N GLN A 68 -8.63 -7.81 8.32
CA GLN A 68 -9.79 -7.78 7.43
C GLN A 68 -9.72 -8.98 6.49
N ASP A 69 -10.83 -9.71 6.34
CA ASP A 69 -10.94 -10.82 5.37
C ASP A 69 -11.19 -10.28 3.95
N CYS A 70 -10.20 -9.56 3.42
CA CYS A 70 -10.18 -9.01 2.07
C CYS A 70 -8.79 -9.17 1.45
N ALA A 71 -8.70 -8.94 0.13
CA ALA A 71 -7.42 -8.82 -0.56
C ALA A 71 -6.92 -7.36 -0.51
N HIS A 72 -5.62 -7.13 -0.72
CA HIS A 72 -5.07 -5.76 -0.74
C HIS A 72 -5.75 -4.82 -1.76
N VAL A 73 -6.31 -5.37 -2.85
CA VAL A 73 -7.05 -4.57 -3.85
C VAL A 73 -8.45 -4.15 -3.38
N ASP A 74 -8.96 -4.76 -2.30
CA ASP A 74 -10.31 -4.59 -1.76
C ASP A 74 -10.32 -3.97 -0.34
N ILE A 75 -9.15 -3.56 0.18
CA ILE A 75 -8.97 -3.09 1.57
C ILE A 75 -9.40 -1.64 1.80
#